data_AF-A0A926TJ05-F1
#
_entry.id   AF-A0A926TJ05-F1
#
_cell.length_a   1.000
_cell.length_b   1.000
_cell.length_c   1.000
_cell.angle_alpha   90.00
_cell.angle_beta   90.00
_cell.angle_gamma   90.00
#
_symmetry.space_group_name_H-M   'P 1'
#
loop_
_entity.id
_entity.type
_entity.pdbx_description
1 polymer ?
#
loop_
_entity_poly.entity_id
_entity_poly.type
_entity_poly.pdbx_seq_one_letter_code
_entity_poly.pdbx_strand_id
1 'polypeptide(L)'
;MKRSVGQYHIQIASDIIRNGLSVELCDSNDNIVAEVFRCDANHTISVSTFNNDVPMNVLESLINFARERLEPFEDGSPLPKTEPVKFAVPSALDDTISS
;
A
#
# COMPACT_ATOMS: atom_id res chain seq x y z
N MET A 1 -6.43 -1.27 18.09
CA MET A 1 -6.43 0.20 18.17
C MET A 1 -6.89 0.73 16.82
N LYS A 2 -8.00 1.48 16.74
CA LYS A 2 -8.49 2.05 15.48
C LYS A 2 -7.88 3.45 15.31
N ARG A 3 -7.24 3.74 14.17
CA ARG A 3 -6.74 5.07 13.81
C ARG A 3 -7.69 5.67 12.78
N SER A 4 -8.23 6.87 13.02
CA SER A 4 -9.10 7.55 12.06
C SER A 4 -8.31 8.50 11.16
N VAL A 5 -8.71 8.61 9.89
CA VAL A 5 -8.18 9.56 8.91
C VAL A 5 -9.37 10.13 8.13
N GLY A 6 -9.85 11.31 8.52
CA GLY A 6 -11.10 11.85 7.97
C GLY A 6 -12.29 10.96 8.31
N GLN A 7 -13.06 10.55 7.29
CA GLN A 7 -14.21 9.64 7.43
C GLN A 7 -13.80 8.16 7.45
N TYR A 8 -12.52 7.87 7.22
CA TYR A 8 -12.00 6.51 7.19
C TYR A 8 -11.44 6.11 8.54
N HIS A 9 -11.33 4.81 8.76
CA HIS A 9 -10.56 4.27 9.86
C HIS A 9 -9.67 3.12 9.40
N ILE A 10 -8.60 2.88 10.15
CA ILE A 10 -7.60 1.87 9.85
C ILE A 10 -7.69 0.75 10.89
N GLN A 11 -7.62 -0.49 10.42
CA GLN A 11 -7.51 -1.69 11.24
C GLN A 11 -6.37 -2.60 10.76
N ILE A 12 -6.00 -3.57 11.60
CA ILE A 12 -5.02 -4.61 11.26
C ILE A 12 -5.77 -5.94 11.28
N ALA A 13 -5.59 -6.74 10.25
CA ALA A 13 -6.19 -8.06 10.12
C ALA A 13 -5.12 -9.10 9.78
N SER A 14 -5.28 -10.30 10.31
CA SER A 14 -4.52 -11.46 9.86
C SER A 14 -5.29 -12.18 8.76
N ASP A 15 -4.60 -12.56 7.70
CA ASP A 15 -5.17 -13.31 6.60
C ASP A 15 -4.47 -14.66 6.48
N ILE A 16 -5.11 -15.69 7.04
CA ILE A 16 -4.60 -17.06 7.05
C ILE A 16 -4.60 -17.64 5.61
N ILE A 17 -5.53 -17.21 4.76
CA ILE A 17 -5.68 -17.77 3.40
C ILE A 17 -4.59 -17.21 2.48
N ARG A 18 -4.28 -15.92 2.59
CA ARG A 18 -3.22 -15.25 1.81
C ARG A 18 -1.85 -15.30 2.50
N ASN A 19 -1.77 -15.97 3.66
CA ASN A 19 -0.57 -16.11 4.49
C ASN A 19 0.10 -14.76 4.75
N GLY A 20 -0.58 -13.89 5.49
CA GLY A 20 -0.05 -12.54 5.72
C GLY A 20 -0.80 -11.70 6.73
N LEU A 21 -0.37 -10.44 6.81
CA LEU A 21 -1.01 -9.39 7.62
C LEU A 21 -1.43 -8.24 6.72
N SER A 22 -2.65 -7.75 6.94
CA SER A 22 -3.22 -6.61 6.25
C SER A 22 -3.38 -5.42 7.19
N VAL A 23 -3.04 -4.23 6.69
CA VAL A 23 -3.49 -2.96 7.25
C VAL A 23 -4.57 -2.43 6.33
N GLU A 24 -5.79 -2.41 6.83
CA GLU A 24 -6.99 -2.16 6.05
C GLU A 24 -7.52 -0.76 6.33
N LEU A 25 -7.88 -0.05 5.27
CA LEU A 25 -8.60 1.22 5.32
C LEU A 25 -10.08 0.93 5.08
N CYS A 26 -10.90 1.30 6.05
CA CYS A 26 -12.33 1.09 6.03
C CYS A 26 -13.09 2.42 5.93
N ASP A 27 -14.17 2.45 5.16
CA ASP A 27 -15.08 3.60 5.06
C ASP A 27 -15.99 3.73 6.30
N SER A 28 -16.95 4.66 6.25
CA SER A 28 -17.91 4.89 7.34
C SER A 28 -18.92 3.74 7.53
N ASN A 29 -19.01 2.82 6.59
CA ASN A 29 -19.89 1.66 6.61
C ASN A 29 -19.10 0.36 6.93
N ASP A 30 -17.85 0.49 7.39
CA ASP A 30 -16.92 -0.60 7.65
C ASP A 30 -16.56 -1.44 6.40
N ASN A 31 -16.77 -0.93 5.18
CA ASN A 31 -16.28 -1.59 3.97
C ASN A 31 -14.78 -1.33 3.80
N ILE A 32 -14.01 -2.37 3.46
CA ILE A 32 -12.59 -2.22 3.12
C ILE A 32 -12.48 -1.58 1.72
N VAL A 33 -11.86 -0.42 1.65
CA VAL A 33 -11.71 0.38 0.42
C VAL A 33 -10.26 0.40 -0.08
N ALA A 34 -9.30 0.09 0.79
CA ALA A 34 -7.92 -0.13 0.42
C ALA A 34 -7.23 -0.97 1.47
N GLU A 35 -6.10 -1.58 1.12
CA GLU A 35 -5.22 -2.25 2.06
C GLU A 35 -3.75 -2.08 1.70
N VAL A 36 -2.90 -2.21 2.71
CA VAL A 36 -1.49 -2.56 2.55
C VAL A 36 -1.31 -3.98 3.08
N PHE A 37 -0.92 -4.90 2.21
CA PHE A 37 -0.81 -6.31 2.56
C PHE A 37 0.64 -6.76 2.56
N ARG A 38 1.11 -7.33 3.68
CA ARG A 38 2.37 -8.08 3.75
C ARG A 38 2.06 -9.55 3.54
N CYS A 39 2.61 -10.14 2.48
CA CYS A 39 2.46 -11.56 2.18
C CYS A 39 3.75 -12.31 2.56
N ASP A 40 3.64 -13.21 3.53
CA ASP A 40 4.76 -14.01 4.03
C ASP A 40 5.13 -15.16 3.06
N ALA A 41 4.20 -15.58 2.19
CA ALA A 41 4.45 -16.65 1.20
C ALA A 41 5.39 -16.23 0.05
N ASN A 42 5.43 -14.95 -0.31
CA ASN A 42 6.22 -14.45 -1.45
C ASN A 42 7.09 -13.23 -1.12
N HIS A 43 7.19 -12.85 0.17
CA HIS A 43 8.00 -11.74 0.66
C HIS A 43 7.69 -10.39 0.01
N THR A 44 6.40 -10.11 -0.19
CA THR A 44 5.95 -8.85 -0.80
C THR A 44 5.17 -7.97 0.16
N ILE A 45 5.23 -6.66 -0.08
CA ILE A 45 4.25 -5.69 0.39
C ILE A 45 3.59 -5.05 -0.82
N SER A 46 2.27 -5.03 -0.84
CA SER A 46 1.48 -4.39 -1.89
C SER A 46 0.47 -3.42 -1.31
N VAL A 47 0.07 -2.43 -2.11
CA VAL A 47 -1.05 -1.55 -1.83
C VAL A 47 -2.13 -1.85 -2.86
N SER A 48 -3.36 -2.07 -2.40
CA SER A 48 -4.52 -2.34 -3.25
C SER A 48 -5.65 -1.36 -2.91
N THR A 49 -6.36 -0.88 -3.92
CA THR A 49 -7.61 -0.11 -3.79
C THR A 49 -8.74 -0.89 -4.45
N PHE A 50 -9.92 -0.96 -3.83
CA PHE A 50 -10.97 -1.89 -4.25
C PHE A 50 -12.08 -1.20 -5.07
N ASN A 51 -11.75 -0.84 -6.31
CA ASN A 51 -12.66 -0.18 -7.26
C ASN A 51 -13.27 1.14 -6.73
N ASN A 52 -12.47 1.91 -6.00
CA ASN A 52 -12.85 3.20 -5.45
C ASN A 52 -11.69 4.19 -5.54
N ASP A 53 -12.02 5.47 -5.66
CA ASP A 53 -11.06 6.52 -5.49
C ASP A 53 -10.79 6.71 -3.98
N VAL A 54 -9.51 6.69 -3.60
CA VAL A 54 -9.08 7.04 -2.24
C VAL A 54 -8.35 8.38 -2.33
N PRO A 55 -8.71 9.38 -1.53
CA PRO A 55 -7.97 10.63 -1.49
C PRO A 55 -6.49 10.39 -1.19
N MET A 56 -5.60 11.05 -1.94
CA MET A 56 -4.15 10.82 -1.88
C MET A 56 -3.58 10.88 -0.46
N ASN A 57 -3.97 11.90 0.32
CA ASN A 57 -3.54 12.08 1.70
C ASN A 57 -4.01 10.95 2.65
N VAL A 58 -5.15 10.33 2.35
CA VAL A 58 -5.66 9.18 3.11
C VAL A 58 -4.84 7.94 2.77
N LEU A 59 -4.55 7.72 1.49
CA LEU A 59 -3.69 6.62 1.04
C LEU A 59 -2.27 6.74 1.59
N GLU A 60 -1.69 7.94 1.61
CA GLU A 60 -0.40 8.21 2.25
C GLU A 60 -0.42 7.89 3.75
N SER A 61 -1.50 8.26 4.45
CA SER A 61 -1.68 7.95 5.87
C SER A 61 -1.77 6.45 6.12
N LEU A 62 -2.46 5.71 5.25
CA LEU A 62 -2.52 4.25 5.28
C LEU A 62 -1.13 3.64 5.10
N ILE A 63 -0.39 4.07 4.08
CA ILE A 63 0.97 3.56 3.79
C ILE A 63 1.92 3.84 4.95
N ASN A 64 1.91 5.06 5.49
CA ASN A 64 2.75 5.42 6.63
C ASN A 64 2.41 4.59 7.86
N PHE A 65 1.12 4.41 8.17
CA PHE A 65 0.72 3.55 9.29
C PHE A 65 1.12 2.09 9.07
N ALA A 66 1.02 1.58 7.84
CA ALA A 66 1.47 0.23 7.52
C ALA A 66 2.98 0.07 7.73
N ARG A 67 3.80 1.06 7.34
CA ARG A 67 5.25 1.06 7.60
C ARG A 67 5.61 1.07 9.09
N GLU A 68 4.78 1.70 9.93
CA GLU A 68 4.96 1.72 11.38
C GLU A 68 4.52 0.43 12.07
N ARG A 69 3.57 -0.31 11.49
CA ARG A 69 2.83 -1.38 12.18
C ARG A 69 3.02 -2.77 11.61
N LEU A 70 3.31 -2.90 10.33
CA LEU A 70 3.65 -4.20 9.77
C LEU A 70 5.01 -4.62 10.34
N GLU A 71 4.99 -5.75 11.00
CA GLU A 71 6.19 -6.40 11.52
C GLU A 71 7.02 -6.99 10.37
N PRO A 72 8.29 -7.40 10.61
CA PRO A 72 9.04 -8.25 9.68
C PRO A 72 8.23 -9.44 9.16
N PHE A 73 8.69 -10.04 8.06
CA PHE A 73 8.11 -11.30 7.60
C PHE A 73 8.28 -12.39 8.67
N GLU A 74 7.49 -13.46 8.61
CA GLU A 74 7.50 -14.55 9.61
C GLU A 74 8.88 -15.21 9.78
N ASP A 75 9.73 -15.21 8.75
CA ASP A 75 11.10 -15.71 8.81
C ASP A 75 12.10 -14.73 9.46
N GLY A 76 11.62 -13.56 9.91
CA GLY A 76 12.40 -12.49 10.51
C GLY A 76 13.06 -11.54 9.51
N SER A 77 12.90 -11.76 8.19
CA SER A 77 13.44 -10.85 7.18
C SER A 77 12.74 -9.48 7.22
N PRO A 78 13.49 -8.37 7.01
CA PRO A 78 12.93 -7.04 7.13
C PRO A 78 12.01 -6.70 5.96
N LEU A 79 11.07 -5.80 6.19
CA LEU A 79 10.25 -5.23 5.11
C LEU A 79 11.14 -4.48 4.09
N PRO A 80 10.80 -4.51 2.79
CA PRO A 80 11.57 -3.80 1.76
C PRO A 80 11.64 -2.31 2.08
N LYS A 81 12.84 -1.72 2.04
CA LYS A 81 12.99 -0.28 2.25
C LYS A 81 12.39 0.50 1.09
N THR A 82 11.99 1.74 1.34
CA THR A 82 11.59 2.67 0.30
C THR A 82 12.83 3.02 -0.53
N GLU A 83 13.06 2.31 -1.62
CA GLU A 83 14.10 2.69 -2.58
C GLU A 83 13.51 3.72 -3.55
N PRO A 84 14.27 4.77 -3.91
CA PRO A 84 13.83 5.70 -4.92
C PRO A 84 13.62 4.96 -6.24
N VAL A 85 12.37 4.95 -6.72
CA VAL A 85 12.04 4.39 -8.03
C VAL A 85 12.75 5.24 -9.07
N LYS A 86 13.68 4.65 -9.82
CA LYS A 86 14.24 5.29 -11.01
C LYS A 86 13.16 5.31 -12.08
N PHE A 87 12.49 6.44 -12.23
CA PHE A 87 11.68 6.68 -13.41
C PHE A 87 12.61 6.72 -14.62
N ALA A 88 12.51 5.72 -15.49
CA ALA A 88 13.12 5.81 -16.80
C ALA A 88 12.42 6.96 -17.53
N VAL A 89 13.13 8.06 -17.76
CA VAL A 89 12.70 9.06 -18.74
C VAL A 89 12.68 8.35 -20.09
N PRO A 90 11.52 8.27 -20.78
CA PRO A 90 11.50 7.81 -22.17
C PRO A 90 12.47 8.70 -22.95
N SER A 91 13.40 8.11 -23.72
CA SER A 91 14.25 8.90 -24.61
C SER A 91 13.33 9.70 -25.52
N ALA A 92 13.52 11.02 -25.56
CA ALA A 92 12.70 11.94 -26.34
C ALA A 92 12.41 11.34 -27.74
N LEU A 93 11.14 11.39 -28.13
CA LEU A 93 10.73 11.20 -29.51
C LEU A 93 11.57 12.18 -30.35
N ASP A 94 12.25 11.63 -31.34
CA ASP A 94 13.06 12.36 -32.30
C ASP A 94 12.15 13.37 -33.02
N ASP A 95 12.21 14.64 -32.61
CA ASP A 95 11.50 15.76 -33.24
C ASP A 95 12.10 16.02 -34.63
N THR A 96 11.84 15.12 -35.58
CA THR A 96 12.00 15.41 -37.01
C THR A 96 10.67 15.93 -37.55
N ILE A 97 10.29 17.15 -37.16
CA ILE A 97 9.40 17.95 -38.00
C ILE A 97 10.30 18.55 -39.09
N SER A 98 10.41 17.83 -40.21
CA SER A 98 10.95 18.41 -41.45
C SER A 98 10.12 19.64 -41.81
N SER A 99 10.81 20.77 -41.93
CA SER A 99 10.30 22.05 -42.46
C SER A 99 9.96 21.96 -43.94
#